data_AF-A0A7S2Y960-F1
#
_entry.id   AF-A0A7S2Y960-F1
#
_cell.length_a   1.000
_cell.length_b   1.000
_cell.length_c   1.000
_cell.angle_alpha   90.00
_cell.angle_beta   90.00
_cell.angle_gamma   90.00
#
_symmetry.space_group_name_H-M   'P 1'
#
loop_
_entity.id
_entity.type
_entity.pdbx_description
1 polymer ?
#
loop_
_entity_poly.entity_id
_entity_poly.type
_entity_poly.pdbx_seq_one_letter_code
_entity_poly.pdbx_strand_id
1 'polypeptide(L)'
;MPSSEDLLKQAEEYIPATVRMISGCRDEQTSADVSNVASFQLPDPAGRAGGACTSALLQILYADHKRPDVDLSFQETLLKMREILTAKGFSQIPQLSSSRPLDIHQTFDLVPPGNESGTRRAVVVAINYVGQQGELRGCHNDALNMIEYIKDVHGFPEENITILMDDGNHTEPTRDNILAAYRKLVRESQPGDVVFTHYSGHGGKLRDQDGDEADGFDETLVPVDYVQSGQIRDDDLFTTLVGPMARGVVMTCLMDCCHSGTVLDLPFEFVADGQQQEMHAKPDFDPQALINLFQAFQAFQNGECTPATLIDQIKALQGCDIL
;
A
#
# COMPACT_ATOMS: atom_id res chain seq x y z
N MET A 1 -29.06 11.83 -10.84
CA MET A 1 -27.65 11.51 -10.50
C MET A 1 -27.68 10.75 -9.19
N PRO A 2 -26.96 9.64 -9.06
CA PRO A 2 -26.85 8.90 -7.81
C PRO A 2 -26.32 9.80 -6.69
N SER A 3 -26.68 9.53 -5.44
CA SER A 3 -26.11 10.25 -4.30
C SER A 3 -24.65 9.83 -4.07
N SER A 4 -23.86 10.63 -3.36
CA SER A 4 -22.49 10.25 -2.98
C SER A 4 -22.44 8.94 -2.18
N GLU A 5 -23.48 8.64 -1.39
CA GLU A 5 -23.59 7.38 -0.66
C GLU A 5 -23.88 6.19 -1.58
N ASP A 6 -24.68 6.39 -2.64
CA ASP A 6 -24.94 5.35 -3.65
C ASP A 6 -23.69 5.06 -4.49
N LEU A 7 -22.91 6.10 -4.81
CA LEU A 7 -21.67 5.98 -5.55
C LEU A 7 -20.57 5.27 -4.74
N LEU A 8 -20.49 5.50 -3.43
CA LEU A 8 -19.58 4.76 -2.54
C LEU A 8 -19.97 3.28 -2.43
N LYS A 9 -21.27 2.98 -2.32
CA LYS A 9 -21.75 1.58 -2.36
C LYS A 9 -21.43 0.90 -3.69
N GLN A 10 -21.49 1.64 -4.79
CA GLN A 10 -21.07 1.13 -6.09
C GLN A 10 -19.55 0.89 -6.13
N ALA A 11 -18.73 1.83 -5.65
CA ALA A 11 -17.28 1.65 -5.53
C ALA A 11 -16.89 0.38 -4.73
N GLU A 12 -17.64 0.04 -3.69
CA GLU A 12 -17.47 -1.23 -2.94
C GLU A 12 -17.75 -2.49 -3.79
N GLU A 13 -18.60 -2.42 -4.82
CA GLU A 13 -18.78 -3.53 -5.77
C GLU A 13 -17.56 -3.71 -6.67
N TYR A 14 -16.85 -2.61 -6.96
CA TYR A 14 -15.71 -2.54 -7.86
C TYR A 14 -14.35 -2.80 -7.18
N ILE A 15 -14.29 -2.77 -5.85
CA ILE A 15 -13.17 -3.27 -5.04
C ILE A 15 -13.67 -4.48 -4.22
N PRO A 16 -13.63 -5.70 -4.77
CA PRO A 16 -14.31 -6.84 -4.16
C PRO A 16 -13.67 -7.25 -2.81
N ALA A 17 -12.36 -7.10 -2.68
CA ALA A 17 -11.58 -7.45 -1.50
C ALA A 17 -11.60 -6.36 -0.42
N THR A 18 -11.41 -6.77 0.84
CA THR A 18 -11.10 -5.81 1.92
C THR A 18 -9.68 -5.33 1.71
N VAL A 19 -9.49 -4.04 1.41
CA VAL A 19 -8.15 -3.47 1.25
C VAL A 19 -7.98 -2.39 2.29
N ARG A 20 -6.89 -2.49 3.04
CA ARG A 20 -6.46 -1.51 4.04
C ARG A 20 -5.05 -1.08 3.66
N MET A 21 -4.75 0.20 3.75
CA MET A 21 -3.41 0.72 3.48
C MET A 21 -2.97 1.62 4.62
N ILE A 22 -1.77 1.38 5.14
CA ILE A 22 -1.09 2.31 6.06
C ILE A 22 0.02 2.99 5.27
N SER A 23 0.05 4.32 5.31
CA SER A 23 1.12 5.14 4.75
C SER A 23 1.77 6.02 5.81
N GLY A 24 3.07 6.25 5.64
CA GLY A 24 3.89 7.07 6.54
C GLY A 24 3.82 8.58 6.31
N CYS A 25 3.25 9.04 5.21
CA CYS A 25 3.31 10.43 4.79
C CYS A 25 1.94 10.95 4.35
N ARG A 26 1.71 12.26 4.55
CA ARG A 26 0.76 13.00 3.71
C ARG A 26 1.35 13.29 2.33
N ASP A 27 0.49 13.52 1.35
CA ASP A 27 0.86 13.69 -0.06
C ASP A 27 1.66 14.98 -0.32
N GLU A 28 1.83 15.83 0.70
CA GLU A 28 2.70 17.01 0.71
C GLU A 28 4.04 16.78 1.44
N GLN A 29 4.31 15.58 1.95
CA GLN A 29 5.47 15.27 2.80
C GLN A 29 6.51 14.36 2.13
N THR A 30 7.78 14.62 2.42
CA THR A 30 8.89 13.73 2.04
C THR A 30 9.04 12.64 3.10
N SER A 31 9.05 11.37 2.68
CA SER A 31 9.48 10.25 3.50
C SER A 31 10.92 10.44 3.95
N ALA A 32 11.20 10.09 5.20
CA ALA A 32 12.48 10.35 5.82
C ALA A 32 13.15 9.04 6.27
N ASP A 33 14.40 8.89 5.85
CA ASP A 33 15.27 7.81 6.32
C ASP A 33 15.68 8.03 7.78
N VAL A 34 15.64 6.98 8.58
CA VAL A 34 16.28 6.92 9.89
C VAL A 34 17.70 6.42 9.69
N SER A 35 18.70 7.23 10.04
CA SER A 35 20.11 6.86 9.94
C SER A 35 20.55 5.73 10.89
N ASN A 36 19.74 5.44 11.92
CA ASN A 36 19.95 4.33 12.86
C ASN A 36 18.63 3.85 13.49
N VAL A 37 18.14 2.67 13.07
CA VAL A 37 16.94 2.04 13.65
C VAL A 37 17.15 1.48 15.05
N ALA A 38 18.37 1.43 15.61
CA ALA A 38 18.61 0.97 16.98
C ALA A 38 17.88 1.81 18.04
N SER A 39 17.43 3.02 17.67
CA SER A 39 16.57 3.85 18.51
C SER A 39 15.12 3.37 18.54
N PHE A 40 14.71 2.49 17.63
CA PHE A 40 13.45 1.77 17.62
C PHE A 40 13.73 0.38 18.24
N GLN A 41 12.91 -0.04 19.20
CA GLN A 41 13.16 -1.25 20.01
C GLN A 41 12.77 -2.53 19.25
N LEU A 42 13.33 -2.73 18.07
CA LEU A 42 13.07 -3.89 17.20
C LEU A 42 13.96 -5.09 17.59
N PRO A 43 13.48 -6.34 17.44
CA PRO A 43 14.38 -7.50 17.42
C PRO A 43 15.36 -7.34 16.25
N ASP A 44 16.65 -7.48 16.52
CA ASP A 44 17.76 -7.06 15.64
C ASP A 44 18.25 -8.21 14.74
N PRO A 45 18.32 -8.03 13.40
CA PRO A 45 19.25 -8.80 12.58
C PRO A 45 20.54 -8.04 12.24
N ALA A 46 20.52 -6.70 12.13
CA ALA A 46 21.71 -5.85 12.05
C ALA A 46 21.37 -4.35 12.13
N GLY A 47 21.65 -3.67 13.24
CA GLY A 47 21.48 -2.22 13.45
C GLY A 47 21.95 -1.30 12.31
N ARG A 48 21.07 -1.05 11.33
CA ARG A 48 21.29 -0.26 10.11
C ARG A 48 20.14 0.75 9.92
N ALA A 49 20.23 1.57 8.87
CA ALA A 49 19.19 2.55 8.55
C ALA A 49 17.84 1.87 8.24
N GLY A 50 16.72 2.60 8.27
CA GLY A 50 15.37 2.10 7.99
C GLY A 50 14.37 3.24 7.83
N GLY A 51 13.22 2.98 7.22
CA GLY A 51 12.13 3.91 7.05
C GLY A 51 11.46 4.23 8.38
N ALA A 52 11.20 5.52 8.62
CA ALA A 52 10.64 5.98 9.89
C ALA A 52 9.23 5.42 10.14
N CYS A 53 8.43 5.26 9.08
CA CYS A 53 7.07 4.71 9.18
C CYS A 53 7.09 3.22 9.53
N THR A 54 7.79 2.39 8.75
CA THR A 54 7.89 0.96 9.00
C THR A 54 8.48 0.69 10.38
N SER A 55 9.54 1.43 10.75
CA SER A 55 10.17 1.29 12.07
C SER A 55 9.21 1.66 13.22
N ALA A 56 8.42 2.74 13.08
CA ALA A 56 7.45 3.15 14.09
C ALA A 56 6.33 2.12 14.26
N LEU A 57 5.78 1.61 13.15
CA LEU A 57 4.75 0.58 13.18
C LEU A 57 5.29 -0.71 13.82
N LEU A 58 6.40 -1.24 13.33
CA LEU A 58 7.00 -2.46 13.88
C LEU A 58 7.32 -2.33 15.38
N GLN A 59 7.79 -1.17 15.85
CA GLN A 59 8.03 -0.95 17.28
C GLN A 59 6.75 -1.13 18.10
N ILE A 60 5.62 -0.64 17.60
CA ILE A 60 4.32 -0.78 18.27
C ILE A 60 3.87 -2.23 18.23
N LEU A 61 3.92 -2.84 17.05
CA LEU A 61 3.46 -4.21 16.82
C LEU A 61 4.24 -5.26 17.62
N TYR A 62 5.55 -5.10 17.77
CA TYR A 62 6.36 -5.97 18.63
C TYR A 62 6.12 -5.72 20.13
N ALA A 63 5.88 -4.47 20.54
CA ALA A 63 5.57 -4.16 21.93
C ALA A 63 4.20 -4.71 22.35
N ASP A 64 3.23 -4.63 21.44
CA ASP A 64 1.88 -5.18 21.55
C ASP A 64 1.90 -6.71 21.68
N HIS A 65 2.61 -7.40 20.77
CA HIS A 65 2.76 -8.85 20.85
C HIS A 65 3.40 -9.34 22.16
N LYS A 66 4.31 -8.55 22.76
CA LYS A 66 4.92 -8.85 24.07
C LYS A 66 4.00 -8.56 25.26
N ARG A 67 2.87 -7.87 25.04
CA ARG A 67 1.85 -7.52 26.04
C ARG A 67 0.44 -7.74 25.46
N PRO A 68 0.03 -9.02 25.27
CA PRO A 68 -1.25 -9.37 24.67
C PRO A 68 -2.48 -9.01 25.53
N ASP A 69 -2.27 -8.31 26.66
CA ASP A 69 -3.33 -7.77 27.51
C ASP A 69 -3.82 -6.38 27.07
N VAL A 70 -3.18 -5.76 26.07
CA VAL A 70 -3.53 -4.42 25.58
C VAL A 70 -3.57 -4.41 24.05
N ASP A 71 -4.62 -4.99 23.46
CA ASP A 71 -4.88 -4.88 22.03
C ASP A 71 -5.13 -3.41 21.65
N LEU A 72 -4.29 -2.86 20.76
CA LEU A 72 -4.45 -1.48 20.28
C LEU A 72 -5.46 -1.40 19.14
N SER A 73 -6.29 -0.37 19.17
CA SER A 73 -7.14 -0.03 18.03
C SER A 73 -6.34 0.50 16.84
N PHE A 74 -6.96 0.58 15.65
CA PHE A 74 -6.37 1.27 14.50
C PHE A 74 -5.98 2.71 14.86
N GLN A 75 -6.90 3.44 15.52
CA GLN A 75 -6.68 4.82 15.93
C GLN A 75 -5.47 4.93 16.88
N GLU A 76 -5.43 4.12 17.94
CA GLU A 76 -4.35 4.15 18.93
C GLU A 76 -3.00 3.76 18.31
N THR A 77 -3.01 2.79 17.39
CA THR A 77 -1.81 2.37 16.66
C THR A 77 -1.24 3.53 15.86
N LEU A 78 -2.05 4.20 15.02
CA LEU A 78 -1.57 5.31 14.20
C LEU A 78 -1.20 6.56 15.03
N LEU A 79 -1.93 6.86 16.11
CA LEU A 79 -1.57 7.95 17.02
C LEU A 79 -0.25 7.68 17.74
N LYS A 80 0.00 6.44 18.20
CA LYS A 80 1.30 6.06 18.75
C LYS A 80 2.41 6.12 17.71
N MET A 81 2.15 5.75 16.46
CA MET A 81 3.12 5.94 15.37
C MET A 81 3.49 7.43 15.26
N ARG A 82 2.49 8.32 15.26
CA ARG A 82 2.69 9.77 15.23
C ARG A 82 3.51 10.28 16.41
N GLU A 83 3.26 9.78 17.62
CA GLU A 83 4.04 10.11 18.82
C GLU A 83 5.51 9.70 18.66
N ILE A 84 5.77 8.47 18.21
CA ILE A 84 7.13 7.94 17.99
C ILE A 84 7.86 8.78 16.93
N LEU A 85 7.20 9.07 15.80
CA LEU A 85 7.75 9.87 14.72
C LEU A 85 8.09 11.28 15.20
N THR A 86 7.16 11.95 15.90
CA THR A 86 7.36 13.31 16.43
C THR A 86 8.49 13.35 17.46
N ALA A 87 8.56 12.37 18.37
CA ALA A 87 9.62 12.27 19.37
C ALA A 87 11.02 12.10 18.75
N LYS A 88 11.09 11.57 17.53
CA LYS A 88 12.32 11.40 16.75
C LYS A 88 12.58 12.55 15.75
N GLY A 89 11.73 13.57 15.75
CA GLY A 89 11.89 14.77 14.92
C GLY A 89 11.30 14.68 13.52
N PHE A 90 10.51 13.63 13.22
CA PHE A 90 9.83 13.49 11.94
C PHE A 90 8.50 14.24 11.94
N SER A 91 8.20 14.94 10.84
CA SER A 91 6.94 15.67 10.64
C SER A 91 5.83 14.81 10.05
N GLN A 92 6.13 13.57 9.68
CA GLN A 92 5.27 12.56 9.05
C GLN A 92 4.00 12.26 9.85
N ILE A 93 2.83 12.37 9.22
CA ILE A 93 1.54 12.02 9.81
C ILE A 93 1.07 10.70 9.20
N PRO A 94 0.98 9.61 9.99
CA PRO A 94 0.46 8.34 9.52
C PRO A 94 -0.98 8.46 9.02
N GLN A 95 -1.27 7.75 7.94
CA GLN A 95 -2.58 7.68 7.33
C GLN A 95 -3.03 6.23 7.20
N LEU A 96 -4.33 6.01 7.33
CA LEU A 96 -5.00 4.74 7.07
C LEU A 96 -6.04 4.97 5.98
N SER A 97 -5.91 4.27 4.86
CA SER A 97 -6.93 4.26 3.81
C SER A 97 -7.58 2.87 3.71
N SER A 98 -8.82 2.82 3.24
CA SER A 98 -9.60 1.57 3.22
C SER A 98 -10.57 1.51 2.04
N SER A 99 -10.82 0.31 1.52
CA SER A 99 -11.82 0.07 0.47
C SER A 99 -13.27 0.21 0.96
N ARG A 100 -13.48 0.30 2.27
CA ARG A 100 -14.79 0.48 2.92
C ARG A 100 -14.66 1.20 4.26
N PRO A 101 -15.76 1.74 4.82
CA PRO A 101 -15.73 2.33 6.15
C PRO A 101 -15.21 1.32 7.18
N LEU A 102 -14.19 1.73 7.92
CA LEU A 102 -13.58 0.94 8.99
C LEU A 102 -13.89 1.61 10.33
N ASP A 103 -14.35 0.84 11.31
CA ASP A 103 -14.37 1.32 12.70
C ASP A 103 -12.92 1.42 13.19
N ILE A 104 -12.41 2.65 13.36
CA ILE A 104 -11.02 2.88 13.76
C ILE A 104 -10.78 2.55 15.24
N HIS A 105 -11.83 2.30 16.03
CA HIS A 105 -11.72 1.90 17.44
C HIS A 105 -11.65 0.38 17.60
N GLN A 106 -11.87 -0.40 16.55
CA GLN A 106 -11.63 -1.84 16.58
C GLN A 106 -10.12 -2.12 16.65
N THR A 107 -9.75 -3.29 17.18
CA THR A 107 -8.37 -3.77 17.25
C THR A 107 -7.70 -3.77 15.88
N PHE A 108 -6.47 -3.25 15.81
CA PHE A 108 -5.59 -3.41 14.67
C PHE A 108 -5.09 -4.85 14.64
N ASP A 109 -5.49 -5.59 13.61
CA ASP A 109 -4.96 -6.93 13.34
C ASP A 109 -4.68 -7.10 11.85
N LEU A 110 -3.49 -7.64 11.57
CA LEU A 110 -3.09 -8.01 10.22
C LEU A 110 -3.86 -9.25 9.74
N VAL A 111 -4.18 -10.17 10.66
CA VAL A 111 -4.97 -11.38 10.41
C VAL A 111 -6.30 -11.23 11.15
N PRO A 112 -7.30 -10.56 10.57
CA PRO A 112 -8.53 -10.26 11.29
C PRO A 112 -9.29 -11.52 11.71
N PRO A 113 -10.10 -11.45 12.78
CA PRO A 113 -10.95 -12.56 13.20
C PRO A 113 -11.85 -13.07 12.06
N GLY A 114 -11.93 -14.40 11.91
CA GLY A 114 -12.68 -15.07 10.85
C GLY A 114 -11.85 -15.43 9.60
N ASN A 115 -10.60 -14.96 9.49
CA ASN A 115 -9.69 -15.30 8.40
C ASN A 115 -8.52 -16.20 8.83
N GLU A 116 -8.57 -16.77 10.05
CA GLU A 116 -7.44 -17.49 10.66
C GLU A 116 -7.09 -18.78 9.91
N SER A 117 -8.09 -19.38 9.26
CA SER A 117 -7.98 -20.63 8.48
C SER A 117 -7.63 -20.41 7.00
N GLY A 118 -7.62 -19.17 6.53
CA GLY A 118 -7.23 -18.82 5.17
C GLY A 118 -5.72 -18.91 4.95
N THR A 119 -5.32 -18.93 3.68
CA THR A 119 -3.89 -18.89 3.33
C THR A 119 -3.35 -17.49 3.56
N ARG A 120 -2.17 -17.40 4.17
CA ARG A 120 -1.45 -16.15 4.40
C ARG A 120 -0.40 -15.97 3.30
N ARG A 121 -0.47 -14.87 2.56
CA ARG A 121 0.40 -14.59 1.40
C ARG A 121 0.97 -13.19 1.46
N ALA A 122 2.23 -13.01 1.06
CA ALA A 122 2.81 -11.68 1.01
C ALA A 122 3.64 -11.40 -0.23
N VAL A 123 3.66 -10.13 -0.64
CA VAL A 123 4.65 -9.58 -1.58
C VAL A 123 5.34 -8.41 -0.88
N VAL A 124 6.65 -8.49 -0.75
CA VAL A 124 7.48 -7.48 -0.11
C VAL A 124 8.49 -6.95 -1.13
N VAL A 125 8.44 -5.65 -1.39
CA VAL A 125 9.28 -4.94 -2.34
C VAL A 125 10.11 -3.91 -1.58
N ALA A 126 11.43 -3.99 -1.69
CA ALA A 126 12.32 -2.99 -1.10
C ALA A 126 13.44 -2.59 -2.04
N ILE A 127 13.62 -1.28 -2.24
CA ILE A 127 14.55 -0.76 -3.24
C ILE A 127 15.48 0.27 -2.61
N ASN A 128 16.77 -0.02 -2.58
CA ASN A 128 17.81 0.90 -2.12
C ASN A 128 18.41 1.71 -3.28
N TYR A 129 18.15 1.35 -4.53
CA TYR A 129 18.74 1.96 -5.73
C TYR A 129 20.27 1.90 -5.71
N VAL A 130 20.81 0.74 -5.34
CA VAL A 130 22.25 0.55 -5.08
C VAL A 130 23.07 0.96 -6.30
N GLY A 131 23.99 1.92 -6.11
CA GLY A 131 24.85 2.44 -7.17
C GLY A 131 24.19 3.45 -8.11
N GLN A 132 22.95 3.89 -7.83
CA GLN A 132 22.25 4.92 -8.59
C GLN A 132 22.25 6.27 -7.85
N GLN A 133 21.87 7.36 -8.54
CA GLN A 133 21.59 8.63 -7.85
C GLN A 133 20.30 8.49 -7.03
N GLY A 134 20.32 8.96 -5.79
CA GLY A 134 19.19 8.78 -4.87
C GLY A 134 19.23 7.47 -4.08
N GLU A 135 20.38 6.80 -4.00
CA GLU A 135 20.56 5.58 -3.19
C GLU A 135 20.05 5.75 -1.74
N LEU A 136 19.14 4.88 -1.34
CA LEU A 136 18.61 4.73 0.02
C LEU A 136 19.40 3.65 0.76
N ARG A 137 19.26 3.63 2.09
CA ARG A 137 20.00 2.66 2.95
C ARG A 137 19.10 1.83 3.86
N GLY A 138 17.82 2.17 3.92
CA GLY A 138 16.88 1.62 4.89
C GLY A 138 15.93 0.56 4.36
N CYS A 139 15.65 0.57 3.06
CA CYS A 139 14.51 -0.15 2.51
C CYS A 139 14.65 -1.66 2.65
N HIS A 140 15.84 -2.21 2.36
CA HIS A 140 16.12 -3.64 2.57
C HIS A 140 15.92 -4.06 4.02
N ASN A 141 16.32 -3.21 4.98
CA ASN A 141 16.16 -3.51 6.40
C ASN A 141 14.68 -3.47 6.80
N ASP A 142 13.89 -2.52 6.28
CA ASP A 142 12.44 -2.47 6.52
C ASP A 142 11.75 -3.75 6.05
N ALA A 143 12.05 -4.18 4.82
CA ALA A 143 11.50 -5.41 4.27
C ALA A 143 11.86 -6.63 5.11
N LEU A 144 13.13 -6.80 5.49
CA LEU A 144 13.57 -7.95 6.28
C LEU A 144 12.91 -7.98 7.67
N ASN A 145 12.83 -6.84 8.36
CA ASN A 145 12.17 -6.77 9.66
C ASN A 145 10.66 -7.06 9.55
N MET A 146 10.02 -6.58 8.49
CA MET A 146 8.60 -6.86 8.25
C MET A 146 8.35 -8.34 7.91
N ILE A 147 9.21 -8.96 7.11
CA ILE A 147 9.15 -10.39 6.79
C ILE A 147 9.31 -11.22 8.06
N GLU A 148 10.27 -10.90 8.92
CA GLU A 148 10.45 -11.58 10.21
C GLU A 148 9.20 -11.43 11.08
N TYR A 149 8.67 -10.22 11.21
CA TYR A 149 7.45 -9.95 11.98
C TYR A 149 6.25 -10.78 11.50
N ILE A 150 5.92 -10.76 10.21
CA ILE A 150 4.73 -11.48 9.70
C ILE A 150 4.90 -13.00 9.76
N LYS A 151 6.13 -13.51 9.68
CA LYS A 151 6.42 -14.94 9.87
C LYS A 151 6.24 -15.35 11.32
N ASP A 152 6.89 -14.64 12.23
CA ASP A 152 7.00 -15.06 13.64
C ASP A 152 5.74 -14.77 14.43
N VAL A 153 5.09 -13.63 14.18
CA VAL A 153 3.90 -13.18 14.91
C VAL A 153 2.62 -13.65 14.23
N HIS A 154 2.57 -13.52 12.90
CA HIS A 154 1.36 -13.78 12.11
C HIS A 154 1.45 -15.08 11.29
N GLY A 155 2.45 -15.93 11.49
CA GLY A 155 2.50 -17.27 10.90
C GLY A 155 2.40 -17.31 9.38
N PHE A 156 2.89 -16.29 8.66
CA PHE A 156 2.98 -16.32 7.20
C PHE A 156 4.01 -17.38 6.78
N PRO A 157 3.64 -18.41 5.99
CA PRO A 157 4.59 -19.41 5.52
C PRO A 157 5.63 -18.78 4.58
N GLU A 158 6.90 -19.13 4.75
CA GLU A 158 8.00 -18.55 3.96
C GLU A 158 7.81 -18.77 2.46
N GLU A 159 7.30 -19.93 2.06
CA GLU A 159 6.98 -20.28 0.68
C GLU A 159 5.87 -19.41 0.04
N ASN A 160 5.07 -18.73 0.87
CA ASN A 160 4.01 -17.82 0.42
C ASN A 160 4.43 -16.35 0.46
N ILE A 161 5.70 -16.04 0.78
CA ILE A 161 6.25 -14.69 0.79
C ILE A 161 7.13 -14.50 -0.45
N THR A 162 6.71 -13.62 -1.36
CA THR A 162 7.52 -13.22 -2.52
C THR A 162 8.31 -11.96 -2.17
N ILE A 163 9.63 -12.01 -2.33
CA ILE A 163 10.56 -10.92 -1.94
C ILE A 163 11.25 -10.38 -3.19
N LEU A 164 11.19 -9.06 -3.38
CA LEU A 164 11.89 -8.34 -4.44
C LEU A 164 12.80 -7.28 -3.84
N MET A 165 14.11 -7.40 -4.05
CA MET A 165 15.13 -6.47 -3.55
C MET A 165 16.32 -6.35 -4.48
N ASP A 166 16.85 -5.13 -4.64
CA ASP A 166 18.08 -4.84 -5.41
C ASP A 166 19.35 -5.09 -4.57
N ASP A 167 19.39 -6.25 -3.89
CA ASP A 167 20.49 -6.66 -3.00
C ASP A 167 21.47 -7.65 -3.67
N GLY A 168 21.19 -8.03 -4.92
CA GLY A 168 21.94 -9.03 -5.69
C GLY A 168 21.67 -10.49 -5.30
N ASN A 169 20.75 -10.75 -4.36
CA ASN A 169 20.37 -12.10 -3.93
C ASN A 169 18.91 -12.45 -4.28
N HIS A 170 18.01 -11.47 -4.17
CA HIS A 170 16.58 -11.62 -4.41
C HIS A 170 16.21 -11.31 -5.87
N THR A 171 14.93 -11.49 -6.20
CA THR A 171 14.43 -11.06 -7.51
C THR A 171 14.52 -9.54 -7.60
N GLU A 172 15.15 -9.06 -8.67
CA GLU A 172 15.34 -7.63 -8.88
C GLU A 172 13.98 -6.90 -8.96
N PRO A 173 13.76 -5.79 -8.23
CA PRO A 173 12.49 -5.07 -8.16
C PRO A 173 12.30 -4.14 -9.38
N THR A 174 12.34 -4.73 -10.57
CA THR A 174 12.02 -4.04 -11.82
C THR A 174 10.51 -3.81 -11.96
N ARG A 175 10.10 -2.87 -12.82
CA ARG A 175 8.69 -2.59 -13.08
C ARG A 175 7.91 -3.86 -13.40
N ASP A 176 8.44 -4.66 -14.33
CA ASP A 176 7.81 -5.89 -14.78
C ASP A 176 7.76 -6.96 -13.67
N ASN A 177 8.82 -7.11 -12.87
CA ASN A 177 8.87 -8.09 -11.79
C ASN A 177 7.89 -7.73 -10.67
N ILE A 178 7.80 -6.45 -10.29
CA ILE A 178 6.85 -5.97 -9.27
C ILE A 178 5.40 -6.27 -9.73
N LEU A 179 5.04 -5.86 -10.94
CA LEU A 179 3.70 -6.10 -11.47
C LEU A 179 3.42 -7.60 -11.66
N ALA A 180 4.41 -8.40 -12.06
CA ALA A 180 4.26 -9.85 -12.16
C ALA A 180 4.03 -10.52 -10.79
N ALA A 181 4.71 -10.04 -9.74
CA ALA A 181 4.52 -10.52 -8.38
C ALA A 181 3.11 -10.21 -7.86
N TYR A 182 2.59 -9.00 -8.10
CA TYR A 182 1.21 -8.65 -7.76
C TYR A 182 0.18 -9.45 -8.55
N ARG A 183 0.37 -9.66 -9.86
CA ARG A 183 -0.52 -10.53 -10.67
C ARG A 183 -0.53 -11.97 -10.15
N LYS A 184 0.64 -12.49 -9.73
CA LYS A 184 0.74 -13.81 -9.12
C LYS A 184 -0.04 -13.85 -7.80
N LEU A 185 0.15 -12.85 -6.94
CA LEU A 185 -0.52 -12.74 -5.64
C LEU A 185 -2.04 -12.76 -5.81
N VAL A 186 -2.58 -11.92 -6.69
CA VAL A 186 -4.02 -11.86 -6.99
C VAL A 186 -4.54 -13.21 -7.50
N ARG A 187 -3.85 -13.83 -8.46
CA ARG A 187 -4.26 -15.12 -9.06
C ARG A 187 -4.30 -16.26 -8.03
N GLU A 188 -3.41 -16.24 -7.04
CA GLU A 188 -3.28 -17.29 -6.03
C GLU A 188 -4.15 -17.06 -4.79
N SER A 189 -4.71 -15.86 -4.63
CA SER A 189 -5.54 -15.49 -3.47
C SER A 189 -6.99 -15.94 -3.67
N GLN A 190 -7.59 -16.46 -2.61
CA GLN A 190 -8.96 -16.99 -2.59
C GLN A 190 -9.78 -16.38 -1.44
N PRO A 191 -11.12 -16.42 -1.50
CA PRO A 191 -11.96 -15.96 -0.40
C PRO A 191 -11.55 -16.61 0.93
N GLY A 192 -11.32 -15.79 1.96
CA GLY A 192 -10.82 -16.23 3.27
C GLY A 192 -9.32 -15.99 3.47
N ASP A 193 -8.53 -15.84 2.39
CA ASP A 193 -7.09 -15.57 2.50
C ASP A 193 -6.79 -14.20 3.12
N VAL A 194 -5.61 -14.12 3.74
CA VAL A 194 -5.02 -12.88 4.24
C VAL A 194 -3.79 -12.55 3.41
N VAL A 195 -3.79 -11.35 2.84
CA VAL A 195 -2.74 -10.84 1.97
C VAL A 195 -2.06 -9.67 2.66
N PHE A 196 -0.73 -9.67 2.63
CA PHE A 196 0.08 -8.54 3.07
C PHE A 196 0.97 -8.04 1.93
N THR A 197 0.97 -6.73 1.68
CA THR A 197 1.94 -6.12 0.77
C THR A 197 2.74 -5.06 1.49
N HIS A 198 4.04 -4.99 1.21
CA HIS A 198 4.91 -3.96 1.75
C HIS A 198 5.78 -3.40 0.64
N TYR A 199 5.82 -2.08 0.54
CA TYR A 199 6.74 -1.37 -0.33
C TYR A 199 7.58 -0.40 0.52
N SER A 200 8.90 -0.48 0.40
CA SER A 200 9.82 0.53 0.93
C SER A 200 10.78 0.97 -0.17
N GLY A 201 10.80 2.26 -0.47
CA GLY A 201 11.57 2.81 -1.59
C GLY A 201 11.18 4.25 -1.89
N HIS A 202 11.62 4.78 -3.03
CA HIS A 202 11.15 6.08 -3.47
C HIS A 202 9.70 6.02 -3.91
N GLY A 203 8.96 7.07 -3.55
CA GLY A 203 7.71 7.44 -4.20
C GLY A 203 7.95 8.67 -5.05
N GLY A 204 7.30 8.74 -6.20
CA GLY A 204 7.37 9.85 -7.14
C GLY A 204 6.01 10.50 -7.35
N LYS A 205 6.01 11.63 -8.05
CA LYS A 205 4.81 12.22 -8.63
C LYS A 205 5.00 12.33 -10.14
N LEU A 206 4.08 11.80 -10.93
CA LEU A 206 3.99 12.11 -12.35
C LEU A 206 2.86 13.10 -12.57
N ARG A 207 2.89 13.83 -13.68
CA ARG A 207 1.75 14.68 -14.01
C ARG A 207 0.57 13.77 -14.32
N ASP A 208 -0.53 14.00 -13.62
CA ASP A 208 -1.78 13.29 -13.80
C ASP A 208 -2.26 13.46 -15.24
N GLN A 209 -2.72 12.36 -15.79
CA GLN A 209 -3.22 12.26 -17.14
C GLN A 209 -4.74 12.17 -17.18
N ASP A 210 -5.43 11.58 -16.19
CA ASP A 210 -6.90 11.43 -16.15
C ASP A 210 -7.68 12.49 -15.41
N GLY A 211 -7.03 13.30 -14.58
CA GLY A 211 -7.72 14.31 -13.81
C GLY A 211 -8.56 13.72 -12.68
N ASP A 212 -8.29 12.50 -12.24
CA ASP A 212 -8.90 11.91 -11.05
C ASP A 212 -8.29 12.47 -9.75
N GLU A 213 -7.09 13.05 -9.82
CA GLU A 213 -6.44 13.72 -8.69
C GLU A 213 -6.66 15.24 -8.68
N ALA A 214 -7.07 15.77 -7.53
CA ALA A 214 -7.39 17.19 -7.36
C ALA A 214 -6.16 18.12 -7.47
N ASP A 215 -4.94 17.61 -7.25
CA ASP A 215 -3.69 18.37 -7.37
C ASP A 215 -3.02 18.24 -8.76
N GLY A 216 -3.49 17.31 -9.59
CA GLY A 216 -3.03 17.02 -10.94
C GLY A 216 -1.70 16.25 -11.02
N PHE A 217 -1.38 15.38 -10.03
CA PHE A 217 -0.16 14.58 -10.04
C PHE A 217 -0.23 13.16 -9.43
N ASP A 218 -0.41 12.11 -10.26
CA ASP A 218 -0.36 10.70 -9.84
C ASP A 218 0.77 10.36 -8.88
N GLU A 219 0.42 9.67 -7.82
CA GLU A 219 1.35 9.03 -6.90
C GLU A 219 1.94 7.77 -7.52
N THR A 220 3.26 7.62 -7.45
CA THR A 220 3.94 6.52 -8.14
C THR A 220 4.95 5.78 -7.27
N LEU A 221 5.07 4.48 -7.50
CA LEU A 221 6.20 3.69 -7.02
C LEU A 221 7.32 3.78 -8.07
N VAL A 222 8.57 3.85 -7.61
CA VAL A 222 9.74 4.02 -8.48
C VAL A 222 10.54 2.70 -8.53
N PRO A 223 10.37 1.84 -9.56
CA PRO A 223 11.14 0.61 -9.68
C PRO A 223 12.64 0.86 -9.84
N VAL A 224 13.48 -0.15 -9.63
CA VAL A 224 14.94 0.01 -9.76
C VAL A 224 15.37 0.35 -11.19
N ASP A 225 14.55 -0.01 -12.20
CA ASP A 225 14.77 0.25 -13.62
C ASP A 225 13.89 1.40 -14.17
N TYR A 226 13.40 2.30 -13.29
CA TYR A 226 12.45 3.36 -13.66
C TYR A 226 12.96 4.27 -14.81
N VAL A 227 14.28 4.41 -14.97
CA VAL A 227 14.87 5.19 -16.07
C VAL A 227 14.55 4.58 -17.44
N GLN A 228 14.47 3.25 -17.53
CA GLN A 228 14.15 2.55 -18.78
C GLN A 228 12.67 2.21 -18.89
N SER A 229 12.06 1.76 -17.79
CA SER A 229 10.73 1.16 -17.78
C SER A 229 9.63 2.10 -17.30
N GLY A 230 10.00 3.29 -16.83
CA GLY A 230 9.06 4.23 -16.20
C GLY A 230 8.69 3.84 -14.76
N GLN A 231 7.89 4.69 -14.14
CA GLN A 231 7.36 4.45 -12.79
C GLN A 231 6.08 3.59 -12.85
N ILE A 232 5.63 3.09 -11.70
CA ILE A 232 4.35 2.38 -11.56
C ILE A 232 3.35 3.38 -10.97
N ARG A 233 2.24 3.62 -11.68
CA ARG A 233 1.16 4.52 -11.23
C ARG A 233 0.20 3.83 -10.27
N ASP A 234 -0.52 4.60 -9.47
CA ASP A 234 -1.77 4.21 -8.81
C ASP A 234 -2.67 3.34 -9.71
N ASP A 235 -2.93 3.78 -10.94
CA ASP A 235 -3.73 3.12 -11.97
C ASP A 235 -3.21 1.70 -12.30
N ASP A 236 -1.88 1.56 -12.41
CA ASP A 236 -1.22 0.26 -12.62
C ASP A 236 -1.44 -0.67 -11.41
N LEU A 237 -1.37 -0.12 -10.19
CA LEU A 237 -1.59 -0.86 -8.95
C LEU A 237 -3.05 -1.21 -8.77
N PHE A 238 -3.96 -0.30 -9.09
CA PHE A 238 -5.39 -0.54 -9.00
C PHE A 238 -5.78 -1.71 -9.90
N THR A 239 -5.42 -1.61 -11.19
CA THR A 239 -5.77 -2.63 -12.20
C THR A 239 -5.04 -3.95 -12.02
N THR A 240 -3.84 -3.95 -11.40
CA THR A 240 -3.04 -5.16 -11.21
C THR A 240 -3.29 -5.86 -9.87
N LEU A 241 -3.54 -5.10 -8.79
CA LEU A 241 -3.56 -5.58 -7.41
C LEU A 241 -4.91 -5.38 -6.73
N VAL A 242 -5.51 -4.18 -6.78
CA VAL A 242 -6.70 -3.84 -5.98
C VAL A 242 -8.00 -4.35 -6.61
N GLY A 243 -8.32 -3.87 -7.81
CA GLY A 243 -9.54 -4.21 -8.55
C GLY A 243 -9.75 -5.71 -8.79
N PRO A 244 -8.73 -6.49 -9.20
CA PRO A 244 -8.90 -7.92 -9.47
C PRO A 244 -8.82 -8.81 -8.21
N MET A 245 -8.51 -8.27 -7.02
CA MET A 245 -8.40 -9.08 -5.80
C MET A 245 -9.76 -9.69 -5.41
N ALA A 246 -9.77 -11.00 -5.13
CA ALA A 246 -11.00 -11.74 -4.93
C ALA A 246 -11.80 -11.27 -3.70
N ARG A 247 -13.13 -11.28 -3.82
CA ARG A 247 -14.04 -11.00 -2.70
C ARG A 247 -13.78 -11.97 -1.55
N GLY A 248 -13.78 -11.44 -0.32
CA GLY A 248 -13.50 -12.22 0.89
C GLY A 248 -12.02 -12.37 1.22
N VAL A 249 -11.11 -11.89 0.36
CA VAL A 249 -9.70 -11.66 0.74
C VAL A 249 -9.63 -10.42 1.64
N VAL A 250 -8.76 -10.47 2.65
CA VAL A 250 -8.33 -9.28 3.39
C VAL A 250 -6.89 -8.96 3.03
N MET A 251 -6.67 -7.80 2.40
CA MET A 251 -5.37 -7.29 2.03
C MET A 251 -5.01 -6.09 2.91
N THR A 252 -3.85 -6.14 3.55
CA THR A 252 -3.25 -5.00 4.24
C THR A 252 -1.97 -4.60 3.52
N CYS A 253 -1.87 -3.34 3.12
CA CYS A 253 -0.72 -2.77 2.43
C CYS A 253 0.00 -1.81 3.38
N LEU A 254 1.32 -1.91 3.48
CA LEU A 254 2.15 -0.91 4.15
C LEU A 254 3.04 -0.24 3.12
N MET A 255 2.84 1.07 2.93
CA MET A 255 3.59 1.88 1.99
C MET A 255 4.53 2.81 2.76
N ASP A 256 5.83 2.57 2.64
CA ASP A 256 6.89 3.41 3.19
C ASP A 256 7.60 4.17 2.06
N CYS A 257 6.86 5.11 1.48
CA CYS A 257 7.33 6.00 0.43
C CYS A 257 6.66 7.38 0.52
N CYS A 258 7.33 8.41 -0.04
CA CYS A 258 6.74 9.75 -0.20
C CYS A 258 5.50 9.66 -1.09
N HIS A 259 4.48 10.48 -0.87
CA HIS A 259 3.30 10.55 -1.75
C HIS A 259 2.68 9.15 -1.94
N SER A 260 2.14 8.59 -0.86
CA SER A 260 1.51 7.26 -0.90
C SER A 260 0.16 7.22 -0.19
N GLY A 261 -0.45 8.38 0.09
CA GLY A 261 -1.77 8.45 0.70
C GLY A 261 -2.88 8.08 -0.27
N THR A 262 -2.66 8.27 -1.58
CA THR A 262 -3.60 7.95 -2.67
C THR A 262 -3.18 6.77 -3.53
N VAL A 263 -1.93 6.28 -3.47
CA VAL A 263 -1.35 5.22 -4.34
C VAL A 263 -2.14 3.91 -4.59
N LEU A 264 -3.26 3.65 -3.90
CA LEU A 264 -4.16 2.52 -4.15
C LEU A 264 -5.63 2.93 -4.44
N ASP A 265 -5.91 4.22 -4.60
CA ASP A 265 -7.22 4.84 -4.89
C ASP A 265 -8.34 4.37 -3.97
N LEU A 266 -8.02 4.27 -2.68
CA LEU A 266 -8.98 3.80 -1.69
C LEU A 266 -9.94 4.92 -1.25
N PRO A 267 -11.27 4.67 -1.25
CA PRO A 267 -12.29 5.70 -1.06
C PRO A 267 -12.39 6.30 0.35
N PHE A 268 -11.85 5.62 1.36
CA PHE A 268 -11.95 6.06 2.75
C PHE A 268 -10.59 6.34 3.35
N GLU A 269 -10.53 7.33 4.24
CA GLU A 269 -9.31 7.73 4.93
C GLU A 269 -9.53 8.07 6.40
N PHE A 270 -8.47 7.83 7.17
CA PHE A 270 -8.28 8.31 8.52
C PHE A 270 -6.86 8.85 8.67
N VAL A 271 -6.76 10.09 9.16
CA VAL A 271 -5.48 10.76 9.35
C VAL A 271 -5.20 10.96 10.84
N ALA A 272 -4.04 10.51 11.29
CA ALA A 272 -3.65 10.57 12.71
C ALA A 272 -3.08 11.95 13.10
N ASP A 273 -3.84 13.01 12.85
CA ASP A 273 -3.49 14.39 13.22
C ASP A 273 -3.91 14.79 14.64
N GLY A 274 -4.58 13.87 15.35
CA GLY A 274 -5.10 14.07 16.70
C GLY A 274 -6.42 14.84 16.76
N GLN A 275 -6.98 15.24 15.61
CA GLN A 275 -8.30 15.88 15.51
C GLN A 275 -9.34 14.89 15.00
N GLN A 276 -9.03 14.13 13.94
CA GLN A 276 -9.97 13.17 13.36
C GLN A 276 -10.32 12.05 14.35
N GLN A 277 -11.61 11.72 14.47
CA GLN A 277 -12.14 10.71 15.40
C GLN A 277 -12.84 9.54 14.69
N GLU A 278 -13.07 9.65 13.39
CA GLU A 278 -13.76 8.63 12.59
C GLU A 278 -13.12 8.56 11.20
N MET A 279 -13.27 7.43 10.52
CA MET A 279 -12.89 7.32 9.10
C MET A 279 -13.94 8.01 8.23
N HIS A 280 -13.51 8.75 7.21
CA HIS A 280 -14.39 9.48 6.30
C HIS A 280 -14.14 9.09 4.85
N ALA A 281 -15.12 9.33 3.98
CA ALA A 281 -14.88 9.25 2.54
C ALA A 281 -13.95 10.39 2.12
N LYS A 282 -12.99 10.09 1.25
CA LYS A 282 -12.08 11.07 0.65
C LYS A 282 -12.89 12.10 -0.16
N PRO A 283 -12.75 13.42 0.09
CA PRO A 283 -13.55 14.44 -0.59
C PRO A 283 -13.31 14.52 -2.10
N ASP A 284 -12.12 14.12 -2.53
CA ASP A 284 -11.57 14.15 -3.88
C ASP A 284 -11.72 12.82 -4.63
N PHE A 285 -12.08 11.74 -3.94
CA PHE A 285 -12.34 10.46 -4.59
C PHE A 285 -13.49 10.57 -5.60
N ASP A 286 -13.21 10.32 -6.88
CA ASP A 286 -14.23 10.21 -7.94
C ASP A 286 -14.68 8.74 -8.10
N PRO A 287 -15.85 8.37 -7.55
CA PRO A 287 -16.34 7.00 -7.70
C PRO A 287 -16.66 6.68 -9.16
N GLN A 288 -16.99 7.68 -9.99
CA GLN A 288 -17.32 7.45 -11.39
C GLN A 288 -16.09 7.09 -12.22
N ALA A 289 -14.95 7.72 -11.95
CA ALA A 289 -13.66 7.34 -12.54
C ALA A 289 -13.33 5.87 -12.23
N LEU A 290 -13.43 5.47 -10.95
CA LEU A 290 -13.25 4.09 -10.50
C LEU A 290 -14.18 3.10 -11.22
N ILE A 291 -15.47 3.43 -11.29
CA ILE A 291 -16.49 2.61 -11.97
C ILE A 291 -16.10 2.41 -13.45
N ASN A 292 -15.69 3.48 -14.12
CA ASN A 292 -15.35 3.44 -15.54
C ASN A 292 -14.09 2.61 -15.79
N LEU A 293 -13.04 2.80 -14.98
CA LEU A 293 -11.80 2.04 -15.05
C LEU A 293 -12.07 0.54 -14.89
N PHE A 294 -12.87 0.18 -13.90
CA PHE A 294 -13.23 -1.21 -13.67
C PHE A 294 -14.07 -1.80 -14.82
N GLN A 295 -15.04 -1.06 -15.35
CA GLN A 295 -15.85 -1.51 -16.48
C GLN A 295 -14.99 -1.78 -17.72
N ALA A 296 -14.04 -0.88 -18.02
CA ALA A 296 -13.08 -1.09 -19.10
C ALA A 296 -12.26 -2.36 -18.87
N PHE A 297 -11.77 -2.56 -17.64
CA PHE A 297 -11.00 -3.75 -17.27
C PHE A 297 -11.81 -5.05 -17.36
N GLN A 298 -13.07 -5.08 -16.90
CA GLN A 298 -13.93 -6.26 -17.06
C GLN A 298 -14.22 -6.57 -18.54
N ALA A 299 -14.48 -5.56 -19.35
CA ALA A 299 -14.67 -5.76 -20.79
C ALA A 299 -13.43 -6.40 -21.43
N PHE A 300 -12.22 -6.02 -20.99
CA PHE A 300 -10.99 -6.66 -21.42
C PHE A 300 -10.87 -8.12 -20.96
N GLN A 301 -11.14 -8.40 -19.67
CA GLN A 301 -11.10 -9.76 -19.14
C GLN A 301 -12.11 -10.71 -19.82
N ASN A 302 -13.28 -10.20 -20.18
CA ASN A 302 -14.32 -10.96 -20.87
C ASN A 302 -14.06 -11.13 -22.38
N GLY A 303 -12.96 -10.57 -22.90
CA GLY A 303 -12.63 -10.58 -24.33
C GLY A 303 -13.53 -9.70 -25.19
N GLU A 304 -14.30 -8.81 -24.56
CA GLU A 304 -15.17 -7.82 -25.20
C GLU A 304 -14.40 -6.57 -25.64
N CYS A 305 -13.18 -6.40 -25.14
CA CYS A 305 -12.28 -5.30 -25.42
C CYS A 305 -10.88 -5.82 -25.78
N THR A 306 -10.25 -5.25 -26.82
CA THR A 306 -8.86 -5.61 -27.18
C THR A 306 -7.87 -4.89 -26.25
N PRO A 307 -6.62 -5.34 -26.09
CA PRO A 307 -5.62 -4.60 -25.30
C PRO A 307 -5.47 -3.14 -25.77
N ALA A 308 -5.51 -2.90 -27.08
CA ALA A 308 -5.42 -1.55 -27.64
C ALA A 308 -6.66 -0.72 -27.30
N THR A 309 -7.84 -1.31 -27.35
CA THR A 309 -9.10 -0.64 -27.01
C THR A 309 -9.24 -0.40 -25.50
N LEU A 310 -8.70 -1.30 -24.66
CA LEU A 310 -8.60 -1.09 -23.21
C LEU A 310 -7.67 0.08 -22.94
N ILE A 311 -6.50 0.09 -23.57
CA ILE A 311 -5.56 1.21 -23.48
C ILE A 311 -6.21 2.51 -23.97
N ASP A 312 -6.99 2.50 -25.05
CA ASP A 312 -7.67 3.70 -25.55
C ASP A 312 -8.85 4.13 -24.67
N GLN A 313 -9.56 3.20 -24.03
CA GLN A 313 -10.63 3.49 -23.07
C GLN A 313 -10.06 4.05 -21.77
N ILE A 314 -8.99 3.44 -21.27
CA ILE A 314 -8.18 3.95 -20.17
C ILE A 314 -7.67 5.35 -20.57
N LYS A 315 -7.08 5.54 -21.75
CA LYS A 315 -6.65 6.86 -22.27
C LYS A 315 -7.77 7.90 -22.42
N ALA A 316 -8.98 7.47 -22.78
CA ALA A 316 -10.13 8.35 -22.97
C ALA A 316 -10.80 8.74 -21.64
N LEU A 317 -10.74 7.85 -20.65
CA LEU A 317 -10.95 8.21 -19.24
C LEU A 317 -9.82 9.14 -18.79
N GLN A 318 -8.61 8.91 -19.31
CA GLN A 318 -7.41 9.71 -19.07
C GLN A 318 -7.28 11.00 -19.90
N GLY A 319 -8.37 11.60 -20.38
CA GLY A 319 -8.34 12.94 -20.98
C GLY A 319 -7.24 13.26 -22.02
N CYS A 320 -6.62 12.28 -22.70
CA CYS A 320 -5.40 12.50 -23.48
C CYS A 320 -5.44 11.91 -24.90
N ASP A 321 -5.39 12.81 -25.89
CA ASP A 321 -4.65 12.59 -27.14
C ASP A 321 -3.15 12.81 -26.85
N ILE A 322 -2.30 11.80 -27.03
CA ILE A 322 -0.83 12.00 -27.05
C ILE A 322 -0.23 11.30 -28.27
N LEU A 323 0.45 12.12 -29.09
CA LEU A 323 1.47 11.74 -30.06
C LEU A 323 2.80 11.46 -29.37
#